data_AF-A0A8D2L1Q4-F1
#
_entry.id   AF-A0A8D2L1Q4-F1
#
_cell.length_a   1.000
_cell.length_b   1.000
_cell.length_c   1.000
_cell.angle_alpha   90.00
_cell.angle_beta   90.00
_cell.angle_gamma   90.00
#
_symmetry.space_group_name_H-M   'P 1'
#
loop_
_entity.id
_entity.type
_entity.pdbx_description
1 polymer ?
#
loop_
_entity_poly.entity_id
_entity_poly.type
_entity_poly.pdbx_seq_one_letter_code
_entity_poly.pdbx_strand_id
1 'polypeptide(L)'
;MEDGVKEETPDKPKCSTVADKAGWIKKSNAGLWGFWKERYMQLCKSQLLMYEDEEEQKYMETVELERYDRCQDLRTPLKKKNRFILIRAPGCKVQDIKFQASTKEEKEAWIKALNDGINRGKNRILDEVKCRVRQCWE
;
A
#
# COMPACT_ATOMS: atom_id res chain seq x y z
N MET A 1 -10.81 -31.71 28.66
CA MET A 1 -11.60 -31.56 27.43
C MET A 1 -12.34 -30.23 27.57
N GLU A 2 -11.85 -29.19 26.90
CA GLU A 2 -12.34 -28.76 25.56
C GLU A 2 -13.62 -27.92 25.75
N ASP A 3 -13.80 -26.70 25.25
CA ASP A 3 -13.23 -26.05 24.07
C ASP A 3 -13.29 -24.53 24.26
N GLY A 4 -12.19 -23.84 23.96
CA GLY A 4 -12.11 -22.37 24.00
C GLY A 4 -12.62 -21.79 22.69
N VAL A 5 -13.80 -21.18 22.72
CA VAL A 5 -14.37 -20.45 21.59
C VAL A 5 -13.45 -19.28 21.23
N LYS A 6 -12.74 -19.40 20.11
CA LYS A 6 -11.88 -18.33 19.60
C LYS A 6 -12.76 -17.42 18.75
N GLU A 7 -13.17 -16.32 19.35
CA GLU A 7 -13.93 -15.23 18.74
C GLU A 7 -13.21 -14.73 17.49
N GLU A 8 -13.80 -15.06 16.34
CA GLU A 8 -13.41 -14.63 15.00
C GLU A 8 -13.88 -13.18 14.79
N THR A 9 -12.98 -12.27 15.15
CA THR A 9 -13.10 -10.83 14.93
C THR A 9 -12.93 -10.48 13.43
N PRO A 10 -13.55 -9.39 12.95
CA PRO A 10 -13.86 -9.19 11.54
C PRO A 10 -12.62 -9.21 10.65
N ASP A 11 -12.77 -9.91 9.53
CA ASP A 11 -11.79 -10.19 8.49
C ASP A 11 -10.95 -8.95 8.12
N LYS A 12 -9.85 -8.80 8.84
CA LYS A 12 -8.78 -7.89 8.45
C LYS A 12 -8.15 -8.49 7.18
N PRO A 13 -7.90 -7.72 6.11
CA PRO A 13 -7.21 -8.22 4.94
C PRO A 13 -5.81 -8.69 5.35
N LYS A 14 -5.69 -9.98 5.63
CA LYS A 14 -4.43 -10.62 6.01
C LYS A 14 -3.68 -10.87 4.72
N CYS A 15 -2.48 -10.34 4.64
CA CYS A 15 -1.52 -10.71 3.63
C CYS A 15 -1.16 -12.19 3.84
N SER A 16 -1.91 -13.09 3.20
CA SER A 16 -1.80 -14.54 3.37
C SER A 16 -0.50 -15.13 2.80
N THR A 17 0.38 -14.28 2.28
CA THR A 17 1.69 -14.62 1.72
C THR A 17 2.67 -13.57 2.22
N VAL A 18 3.89 -13.97 2.60
CA VAL A 18 4.97 -13.08 3.08
C VAL A 18 4.96 -11.75 2.32
N ALA A 19 4.87 -10.63 3.03
CA ALA A 19 4.86 -9.30 2.42
C ALA A 19 6.12 -9.12 1.54
N ASP A 20 5.93 -8.68 0.29
CA ASP A 20 7.06 -8.41 -0.63
C ASP A 20 7.99 -7.33 -0.05
N LYS A 21 7.43 -6.40 0.74
CA LYS A 21 8.18 -5.41 1.51
C LYS A 21 7.32 -4.88 2.66
N ALA A 22 7.90 -4.69 3.84
CA ALA A 22 7.25 -4.01 4.95
C ALA A 22 8.21 -3.04 5.64
N GLY A 23 7.66 -2.02 6.30
CA GLY A 23 8.44 -1.09 7.11
C GLY A 23 7.73 0.23 7.38
N TRP A 24 8.34 1.02 8.27
CA TRP A 24 7.87 2.34 8.64
C TRP A 24 8.17 3.37 7.55
N ILE A 25 7.12 4.06 7.09
CA ILE A 25 7.25 5.14 6.11
C ILE A 25 6.37 6.30 6.50
N LYS A 26 6.89 7.52 6.29
CA LYS A 26 6.13 8.74 6.52
C LYS A 26 5.25 9.03 5.30
N LYS A 27 3.94 9.01 5.48
CA LYS A 27 2.94 9.38 4.47
C LYS A 27 2.46 10.81 4.69
N SER A 28 2.31 11.58 3.61
CA SER A 28 1.62 12.87 3.66
C SER A 28 0.11 12.63 3.79
N ASN A 29 -0.54 13.25 4.77
CA ASN A 29 -1.99 13.16 4.86
C ASN A 29 -2.63 13.92 3.67
N ALA A 30 -3.49 13.23 2.93
CA ALA A 30 -4.22 13.75 1.78
C ALA A 30 -5.45 14.54 2.27
N GLY A 31 -5.19 15.71 2.85
CA GLY A 31 -6.19 16.54 3.52
C GLY A 31 -5.47 17.57 4.39
N LEU A 32 -6.05 18.76 4.50
CA LEU A 32 -5.44 20.00 4.99
C LEU A 32 -4.38 19.80 6.08
N TRP A 33 -3.30 20.60 6.01
CA TRP A 33 -2.18 20.76 6.94
C TRP A 33 -0.83 20.09 6.59
N GLY A 34 -0.75 19.22 5.57
CA GLY A 34 0.54 18.80 5.01
C GLY A 34 1.49 18.07 5.99
N PHE A 35 0.95 17.53 7.09
CA PHE A 35 1.73 16.78 8.07
C PHE A 35 2.12 15.40 7.53
N TRP A 36 3.37 15.04 7.80
CA TRP A 36 3.92 13.72 7.53
C TRP A 36 3.72 12.87 8.78
N LYS A 37 2.93 11.80 8.68
CA LYS A 37 2.77 10.83 9.77
C LYS A 37 3.47 9.54 9.39
N GLU A 38 4.23 8.99 10.34
CA GLU A 38 4.83 7.66 10.20
C GLU A 38 3.73 6.61 10.30
N ARG A 39 3.72 5.69 9.35
CA ARG A 39 2.77 4.60 9.25
C ARG A 39 3.52 3.34 8.90
N TYR A 40 3.13 2.23 9.51
CA TYR A 40 3.66 0.94 9.11
C TYR A 40 2.97 0.55 7.79
N MET A 41 3.79 0.29 6.77
CA MET A 41 3.33 -0.03 5.43
C MET A 41 3.75 -1.44 5.07
N GLN A 42 2.85 -2.17 4.43
CA GLN A 42 3.07 -3.53 3.97
C GLN A 42 2.62 -3.67 2.52
N LEU A 43 3.57 -4.01 1.65
CA LEU A 43 3.31 -4.32 0.26
C LEU A 43 3.06 -5.82 0.10
N CYS A 44 1.89 -6.14 -0.44
CA CYS A 44 1.43 -7.49 -0.70
C CYS A 44 0.99 -7.60 -2.15
N LYS A 45 1.86 -8.15 -3.00
CA LYS A 45 1.64 -8.28 -4.45
C LYS A 45 1.37 -6.90 -5.08
N SER A 46 0.10 -6.59 -5.37
CA SER A 46 -0.37 -5.33 -5.97
C SER A 46 -1.19 -4.47 -5.01
N GLN A 47 -1.21 -4.81 -3.72
CA GLN A 47 -1.93 -4.09 -2.68
C GLN A 47 -0.95 -3.56 -1.65
N LEU A 48 -1.13 -2.30 -1.26
CA LEU A 48 -0.31 -1.63 -0.27
C LEU A 48 -1.17 -1.34 0.96
N LEU A 49 -0.98 -2.14 2.01
CA LEU A 49 -1.71 -2.03 3.26
C LEU A 49 -0.98 -1.05 4.19
N MET A 50 -1.75 -0.23 4.90
CA MET A 50 -1.24 0.75 5.84
C MET A 50 -1.89 0.54 7.20
N TYR A 51 -1.06 0.66 8.23
CA TYR A 51 -1.43 0.41 9.61
C TYR A 51 -1.02 1.61 10.47
N GLU A 52 -1.77 1.84 11.54
CA GLU A 52 -1.38 2.85 12.52
C GLU A 52 -0.19 2.38 13.36
N ASP A 53 -0.06 1.08 13.59
CA ASP A 53 0.93 0.48 14.47
C ASP A 53 1.54 -0.81 13.87
N GLU A 54 2.72 -1.19 14.35
CA GLU A 54 3.47 -2.41 14.00
C GLU A 54 2.71 -3.70 14.35
N GLU A 55 1.92 -3.71 15.42
CA GLU A 55 1.19 -4.90 15.88
C GLU A 55 0.04 -5.31 14.93
N GLU A 56 -0.12 -4.63 13.80
CA GLU A 56 -1.20 -4.85 12.85
C GLU A 56 -2.57 -4.86 13.53
N GLN A 57 -2.77 -4.16 14.65
CA GLN A 57 -4.05 -4.18 15.36
C GLN A 57 -5.03 -3.16 14.80
N LYS A 58 -4.52 -2.04 14.26
CA LYS A 58 -5.34 -0.95 13.72
C LYS A 58 -5.09 -0.76 12.22
N TYR A 59 -5.91 -1.45 11.44
CA TYR A 59 -5.97 -1.30 9.99
C TYR A 59 -6.42 0.12 9.64
N MET A 60 -5.70 0.80 8.75
CA MET A 60 -6.07 2.14 8.31
C MET A 60 -6.65 2.15 6.90
N GLU A 61 -5.87 1.68 5.94
CA GLU A 61 -6.17 1.89 4.53
C GLU A 61 -5.48 0.82 3.69
N THR A 62 -6.15 0.33 2.65
CA THR A 62 -5.51 -0.43 1.56
C THR A 62 -5.51 0.43 0.32
N VAL A 63 -4.32 0.55 -0.28
CA VAL A 63 -4.08 1.26 -1.54
C VAL A 63 -3.87 0.22 -2.63
N GLU A 64 -4.80 0.18 -3.59
CA GLU A 64 -4.71 -0.73 -4.74
C GLU A 64 -3.78 -0.14 -5.80
N LEU A 65 -2.63 -0.78 -6.02
CA LEU A 65 -1.59 -0.25 -6.91
C LEU A 65 -2.00 -0.25 -8.38
N GLU A 66 -3.00 -1.03 -8.77
CA GLU A 66 -3.57 -1.00 -10.13
C GLU A 66 -4.15 0.37 -10.52
N ARG A 67 -4.61 1.13 -9.51
CA ARG A 67 -5.20 2.47 -9.69
C ARG A 67 -4.13 3.56 -9.83
N TYR A 68 -2.86 3.18 -9.75
CA TYR A 68 -1.70 4.04 -9.83
C TYR A 68 -0.89 3.74 -11.09
N ASP A 69 -0.27 4.78 -11.64
CA ASP A 69 0.50 4.65 -12.86
C ASP A 69 1.93 4.20 -12.60
N ARG A 70 2.60 4.92 -11.69
CA ARG A 70 4.02 4.74 -11.37
C ARG A 70 4.38 5.33 -10.01
N CYS A 71 5.48 4.85 -9.46
CA CYS A 71 6.13 5.43 -8.29
C CYS A 71 7.47 6.05 -8.69
N GLN A 72 7.76 7.27 -8.26
CA GLN A 72 9.02 7.94 -8.63
C GLN A 72 9.56 8.83 -7.51
N ASP A 73 10.85 9.17 -7.63
CA ASP A 73 11.52 10.11 -6.73
C ASP A 73 10.86 11.49 -6.80
N LEU A 74 10.64 12.10 -5.64
CA LEU A 74 10.18 13.47 -5.54
C LEU A 74 11.41 14.37 -5.40
N ARG A 75 11.99 14.74 -6.54
CA ARG A 75 13.21 15.55 -6.61
C ARG A 75 12.93 16.98 -6.12
N THR A 76 13.06 17.21 -4.82
CA THR A 76 12.97 18.55 -4.24
C THR A 76 14.34 19.24 -4.25
N PRO A 77 14.44 20.48 -4.77
CA PRO A 77 15.71 21.23 -4.80
C PRO A 77 16.21 21.65 -3.40
N LEU A 78 15.35 21.60 -2.37
CA LEU A 78 15.73 21.88 -0.98
C LEU A 78 15.72 20.60 -0.11
N LYS A 79 16.91 20.30 0.44
CA LYS A 79 17.28 19.19 1.35
C LYS A 79 17.05 17.78 0.79
N LYS A 80 18.04 16.90 0.98
CA LYS A 80 18.01 15.44 0.72
C LYS A 80 16.96 14.74 1.60
N LYS A 81 15.69 15.09 1.45
CA LYS A 81 14.60 14.35 2.06
C LYS A 81 14.34 13.18 1.11
N ASN A 82 14.47 11.96 1.61
CA ASN A 82 14.30 10.72 0.83
C ASN A 82 12.82 10.51 0.46
N ARG A 83 12.28 11.44 -0.34
CA ARG A 83 10.86 11.57 -0.67
C ARG A 83 10.59 10.97 -2.03
N PHE A 84 9.42 10.36 -2.13
CA PHE A 84 8.92 9.75 -3.36
C PHE A 84 7.40 9.92 -3.45
N ILE A 85 6.85 9.77 -4.64
CA ILE A 85 5.43 9.97 -4.92
C ILE A 85 4.88 8.79 -5.70
N LEU A 86 3.73 8.31 -5.27
CA LEU A 86 2.91 7.33 -5.99
C LEU A 86 1.86 8.12 -6.77
N ILE A 87 2.01 8.11 -8.10
CA ILE A 87 1.22 8.92 -9.03
C ILE A 87 0.02 8.11 -9.48
N ARG A 88 -1.18 8.69 -9.38
CA ARG A 88 -2.41 8.03 -9.81
C ARG A 88 -2.44 7.75 -11.30
N ALA A 89 -3.17 6.70 -11.70
CA ALA A 89 -3.46 6.45 -13.10
C ALA A 89 -4.40 7.55 -13.65
N PRO A 90 -4.21 7.98 -14.92
CA PRO A 90 -5.14 8.91 -15.56
C PRO A 90 -6.55 8.33 -15.56
N GLY A 91 -7.55 9.15 -15.24
CA GLY A 91 -8.95 8.71 -15.13
C GLY A 91 -9.34 8.06 -13.79
N CYS A 92 -8.39 7.79 -12.89
CA CYS A 92 -8.72 7.29 -11.55
C CYS A 92 -9.07 8.43 -10.57
N LYS A 93 -10.15 8.25 -9.79
CA LYS A 93 -10.60 9.20 -8.74
C LYS A 93 -9.75 9.17 -7.45
N VAL A 94 -8.60 8.50 -7.45
CA VAL A 94 -7.67 8.50 -6.31
C VAL A 94 -6.76 9.74 -6.37
N GLN A 95 -6.10 10.06 -5.27
CA GLN A 95 -5.12 11.13 -5.20
C GLN A 95 -3.69 10.58 -5.22
N ASP A 96 -2.74 11.42 -5.63
CA ASP A 96 -1.32 11.10 -5.52
C ASP A 96 -0.92 11.04 -4.05
N ILE A 97 -0.10 10.06 -3.70
CA ILE A 97 0.37 9.86 -2.33
C ILE A 97 1.85 10.18 -2.26
N LYS A 98 2.24 11.09 -1.36
CA LYS A 98 3.66 11.40 -1.12
C LYS A 98 4.15 10.64 0.10
N PHE A 99 5.33 10.08 -0.05
CA PHE A 99 6.02 9.30 0.97
C PHE A 99 7.41 9.85 1.24
N GLN A 100 7.91 9.58 2.45
CA GLN A 100 9.25 9.91 2.88
C GLN A 100 9.82 8.71 3.63
N ALA A 101 10.92 8.18 3.10
CA ALA A 101 11.71 7.15 3.75
C ALA A 101 12.75 7.74 4.70
N SER A 102 13.30 6.89 5.56
CA SER A 102 14.38 7.27 6.48
C SER A 102 15.70 7.43 5.73
N THR A 103 16.03 6.51 4.83
CA THR A 103 17.28 6.50 4.04
C THR A 103 17.02 6.56 2.53
N LYS A 104 18.06 6.85 1.75
CA LYS A 104 17.95 6.89 0.29
C LYS A 104 17.76 5.47 -0.25
N GLU A 105 18.48 4.52 0.31
CA GLU A 105 18.44 3.09 -0.03
C GLU A 105 17.03 2.53 0.22
N GLU A 106 16.42 2.89 1.36
CA GLU A 106 15.06 2.48 1.66
C GLU A 106 14.05 3.09 0.68
N LYS A 107 14.20 4.37 0.34
CA LYS A 107 13.39 5.02 -0.70
C LYS A 107 13.51 4.29 -2.04
N GLU A 108 14.73 3.98 -2.49
CA GLU A 108 14.95 3.28 -3.76
C GLU A 108 14.33 1.87 -3.73
N ALA A 109 14.46 1.16 -2.60
CA ALA A 109 13.82 -0.13 -2.40
C ALA A 109 12.28 -0.04 -2.44
N TRP A 110 11.68 0.99 -1.83
CA TRP A 110 10.23 1.22 -1.87
C TRP A 110 9.74 1.59 -3.27
N ILE A 111 10.44 2.50 -3.97
CA ILE A 111 10.10 2.88 -5.35
C ILE A 111 10.12 1.63 -6.25
N LYS A 112 11.15 0.80 -6.13
CA LYS A 112 11.26 -0.44 -6.91
C LYS A 112 10.10 -1.39 -6.60
N ALA A 113 9.87 -1.69 -5.32
CA ALA A 113 8.83 -2.61 -4.90
C ALA A 113 7.42 -2.14 -5.32
N LEU A 114 7.13 -0.84 -5.19
CA LEU A 114 5.85 -0.27 -5.61
C LEU A 114 5.65 -0.33 -7.13
N ASN A 115 6.68 0.00 -7.93
CA ASN A 115 6.59 -0.14 -9.38
C ASN A 115 6.41 -1.60 -9.81
N ASP A 116 7.12 -2.53 -9.17
CA ASP A 116 6.94 -3.96 -9.42
C ASP A 116 5.50 -4.39 -9.07
N GLY A 117 4.94 -3.90 -7.96
CA GLY A 117 3.56 -4.14 -7.55
C GLY A 117 2.51 -3.53 -8.49
N ILE A 118 2.74 -2.32 -9.01
CA ILE A 118 1.89 -1.69 -10.03
C ILE A 118 1.91 -2.52 -11.31
N ASN A 119 3.08 -2.91 -11.79
CA ASN A 119 3.21 -3.72 -13.00
C ASN A 119 2.52 -5.08 -12.85
N ARG A 120 2.63 -5.71 -11.67
CA ARG A 120 1.89 -6.93 -11.33
C ARG A 120 0.37 -6.69 -11.33
N GLY A 121 -0.11 -5.61 -10.73
CA GLY A 121 -1.54 -5.26 -10.69
C GLY A 121 -2.11 -5.00 -12.09
N LYS A 122 -1.42 -4.19 -12.90
CA LYS A 122 -1.78 -3.93 -14.30
C LYS A 122 -1.83 -5.22 -15.13
N ASN A 123 -0.93 -6.17 -14.91
CA ASN A 123 -0.97 -7.49 -15.55
C ASN A 123 -2.01 -8.45 -14.96
N ARG A 124 -2.48 -8.23 -13.72
CA ARG A 124 -3.49 -9.07 -13.05
C ARG A 124 -4.93 -8.73 -13.47
N ILE A 125 -5.17 -7.54 -14.03
CA ILE A 125 -6.47 -7.20 -14.67
C ILE A 125 -6.83 -8.21 -15.78
N LEU A 126 -5.84 -8.91 -16.36
CA LEU A 126 -6.06 -10.00 -17.32
C LEU A 126 -6.45 -11.34 -16.65
N ASP A 127 -6.16 -11.56 -15.37
CA ASP A 127 -6.39 -12.84 -14.68
C ASP A 127 -7.63 -12.84 -13.76
N GLU A 128 -8.16 -11.66 -13.40
CA GLU A 128 -9.32 -11.55 -12.49
C GLU A 128 -10.71 -11.64 -13.16
N VAL A 129 -10.80 -11.91 -14.46
CA VAL A 129 -12.05 -12.38 -15.08
C VAL A 129 -12.47 -13.75 -14.51
N LYS A 130 -11.56 -14.47 -13.82
CA LYS A 130 -11.88 -15.78 -13.24
C LYS A 130 -12.43 -15.74 -11.80
N CYS A 131 -12.30 -14.65 -11.05
CA CYS A 131 -12.80 -14.57 -9.66
C CYS A 131 -13.96 -13.59 -9.45
N ARG A 132 -14.43 -12.91 -10.51
CA ARG A 132 -15.67 -12.11 -10.47
C ARG A 132 -16.90 -12.82 -11.03
N VAL A 133 -16.82 -14.13 -11.30
CA VAL A 133 -17.97 -15.04 -11.53
C VAL A 133 -18.31 -15.83 -10.25
N ARG A 134 -18.26 -15.18 -9.08
CA ARG A 134 -18.75 -15.79 -7.82
C ARG A 134 -19.42 -14.80 -6.87
N GLN A 135 -19.89 -13.66 -7.36
CA GLN A 135 -20.79 -12.78 -6.61
C GLN A 135 -21.91 -12.26 -7.51
N CYS A 136 -22.60 -13.19 -8.14
CA CYS A 136 -24.01 -13.08 -8.55
C CYS A 136 -24.55 -14.51 -8.55
N TRP A 137 -25.26 -14.85 -7.47
CA TRP A 137 -26.14 -16.00 -7.20
C TRP A 137 -25.86 -16.49 -5.79
N GLU A 138 -26.53 -15.89 -4.81
CA GLU A 138 -27.63 -16.54 -4.08
C GLU A 138 -28.77 -15.53 -3.93
#